data_AF-A0A5N6U9B4-F1
#
_entry.id   AF-A0A5N6U9B4-F1
#
_cell.length_a   1.000
_cell.length_b   1.000
_cell.length_c   1.000
_cell.angle_alpha   90.00
_cell.angle_beta   90.00
_cell.angle_gamma   90.00
#
_symmetry.space_group_name_H-M   'P 1'
#
loop_
_entity.id
_entity.type
_entity.pdbx_description
1 polymer ?
#
loop_
_entity_poly.entity_id
_entity_poly.type
_entity_poly.pdbx_seq_one_letter_code
_entity_poly.pdbx_strand_id
1 'polypeptide(L)'
;MDIEANTPIFIHNHVDPTRHAVFMASCFFSDNSSSTGMSAYDYSIWLDALSEQCQFSEDEQLLRFKIKRDETEEYGYIHCRWQWYSALAMMHGADDEILFEIVDRDTGENDSNESEDFTL
;
A
#
# COMPACT_ATOMS: atom_id res chain seq x y z
N MET A 1 -5.08 -16.62 -4.27
CA MET A 1 -4.53 -16.12 -2.99
C MET A 1 -5.60 -15.20 -2.47
N ASP A 2 -6.14 -15.55 -1.31
CA ASP A 2 -7.35 -14.95 -0.78
C ASP A 2 -6.96 -14.37 0.58
N ILE A 3 -6.84 -13.05 0.66
CA ILE A 3 -6.65 -12.36 1.93
C ILE A 3 -7.98 -12.48 2.69
N GLU A 4 -7.91 -12.79 3.98
CA GLU A 4 -9.11 -12.96 4.80
C GLU A 4 -9.91 -11.64 4.82
N ALA A 5 -11.24 -11.73 4.71
CA ALA A 5 -12.11 -10.56 4.65
C ALA A 5 -11.95 -9.63 5.87
N ASN A 6 -11.55 -10.20 7.01
CA ASN A 6 -11.29 -9.51 8.25
C ASN A 6 -9.81 -9.13 8.45
N THR A 7 -8.93 -9.29 7.46
CA THR A 7 -7.55 -8.81 7.56
C THR A 7 -7.54 -7.27 7.59
N PRO A 8 -6.91 -6.65 8.60
CA PRO A 8 -6.76 -5.19 8.64
C PRO A 8 -5.71 -4.72 7.64
N ILE A 9 -5.98 -3.58 7.01
CA ILE A 9 -5.08 -2.85 6.12
C ILE A 9 -4.87 -1.47 6.72
N PHE A 10 -3.62 -1.15 7.04
CA PHE A 10 -3.23 0.10 7.70
C PHE A 10 -2.70 1.10 6.68
N ILE A 11 -3.07 2.37 6.84
CA ILE A 11 -2.56 3.48 6.04
C ILE A 11 -1.88 4.49 6.96
N HIS A 12 -0.57 4.64 6.80
CA HIS A 12 0.21 5.67 7.45
C HIS A 12 0.43 6.87 6.52
N ASN A 13 -0.23 8.00 6.80
CA ASN A 13 -0.01 9.24 6.08
C ASN A 13 1.10 10.05 6.75
N HIS A 14 2.27 10.08 6.12
CA HIS A 14 3.42 10.86 6.59
C HIS A 14 3.33 12.34 6.18
N VAL A 15 2.45 12.68 5.23
CA VAL A 15 2.21 14.06 4.77
C VAL A 15 1.26 14.80 5.72
N ASP A 16 0.16 14.16 6.12
CA ASP A 16 -0.73 14.63 7.19
C ASP A 16 -0.93 13.53 8.26
N PRO A 17 -0.16 13.56 9.36
CA PRO A 17 -0.23 12.58 10.43
C PRO A 17 -1.56 12.54 11.21
N THR A 18 -2.52 13.43 10.90
CA THR A 18 -3.87 13.36 11.48
C THR A 18 -4.83 12.53 10.62
N ARG A 19 -4.40 12.13 9.42
CA ARG A 19 -5.19 11.50 8.36
C ARG A 19 -4.73 10.07 8.09
N HIS A 20 -4.64 9.27 9.15
CA HIS A 20 -4.40 7.84 9.09
C HIS A 20 -5.72 7.07 8.95
N ALA A 21 -5.67 5.87 8.37
CA ALA A 21 -6.84 5.01 8.24
C ALA A 21 -6.52 3.54 8.51
N VAL A 22 -7.53 2.81 8.97
CA VAL A 22 -7.50 1.35 9.08
C VAL A 22 -8.76 0.82 8.41
N PHE A 23 -8.58 -0.06 7.44
CA PHE A 23 -9.66 -0.68 6.68
C PHE A 23 -9.66 -2.18 6.90
N MET A 24 -10.82 -2.81 6.73
CA MET A 24 -10.88 -4.26 6.57
C MET A 24 -10.67 -4.58 5.09
N ALA A 25 -10.01 -5.69 4.76
CA ALA A 25 -9.85 -6.12 3.37
C ALA A 25 -11.18 -6.20 2.61
N SER A 26 -12.27 -6.59 3.31
CA SER A 26 -13.63 -6.63 2.77
C SER A 26 -14.19 -5.28 2.32
N CYS A 27 -13.67 -4.15 2.84
CA CYS A 27 -14.07 -2.81 2.40
C CYS A 27 -13.80 -2.57 0.91
N PHE A 28 -12.88 -3.33 0.33
CA PHE A 28 -12.47 -3.19 -1.07
C PHE A 28 -13.04 -4.26 -1.98
N PHE A 29 -13.99 -5.08 -1.50
CA PHE A 29 -14.64 -6.07 -2.35
C PHE A 29 -15.63 -5.39 -3.29
N SER A 30 -15.65 -5.80 -4.56
CA SER A 30 -16.67 -5.32 -5.49
C SER A 30 -18.03 -5.93 -5.15
N ASP A 31 -19.08 -5.11 -5.06
CA ASP A 31 -20.45 -5.54 -4.72
C ASP A 31 -21.04 -6.59 -5.68
N ASN A 32 -20.44 -6.76 -6.87
CA ASN A 32 -20.92 -7.63 -7.94
C ASN A 32 -20.09 -8.90 -8.16
N SER A 33 -19.08 -9.19 -7.34
CA SER A 33 -18.20 -10.32 -7.64
C SER A 33 -18.75 -11.66 -7.16
N SER A 34 -19.21 -12.48 -8.11
CA SER A 34 -19.00 -13.94 -8.03
C SER A 34 -17.50 -14.32 -8.17
N SER A 35 -16.64 -13.33 -8.38
CA SER A 35 -15.19 -13.41 -8.44
C SER A 35 -14.59 -13.80 -7.10
N THR A 36 -13.52 -14.60 -7.13
CA THR A 36 -12.75 -14.99 -5.96
C THR A 36 -11.31 -14.46 -6.05
N GLY A 37 -10.61 -14.44 -4.92
CA GLY A 37 -9.24 -13.93 -4.82
C GLY A 37 -9.08 -12.47 -5.23
N MET A 38 -7.93 -12.14 -5.82
CA MET A 38 -7.54 -10.75 -6.17
C MET A 38 -8.52 -10.04 -7.13
N SER A 39 -9.27 -10.81 -7.94
CA SER A 39 -10.27 -10.24 -8.84
C SER A 39 -11.52 -9.69 -8.15
N ALA A 40 -11.73 -10.03 -6.87
CA ALA A 40 -12.80 -9.48 -6.04
C ALA A 40 -12.47 -8.07 -5.53
N TYR A 41 -11.19 -7.66 -5.54
CA TYR A 41 -10.75 -6.39 -5.01
C TYR A 41 -10.89 -5.28 -6.04
N ASP A 42 -11.56 -4.19 -5.71
CA ASP A 42 -11.74 -3.04 -6.58
C ASP A 42 -10.74 -1.94 -6.24
N TYR A 43 -9.86 -1.65 -7.20
CA TYR A 43 -8.84 -0.62 -7.03
C TYR A 43 -9.43 0.80 -7.04
N SER A 44 -10.59 1.01 -7.67
CA SER A 44 -11.24 2.32 -7.64
C SER A 44 -11.77 2.63 -6.24
N ILE A 45 -12.44 1.67 -5.59
CA ILE A 45 -12.91 1.80 -4.20
C ILE A 45 -11.74 2.07 -3.24
N TRP A 46 -10.59 1.43 -3.47
CA TRP A 46 -9.36 1.71 -2.73
C TRP A 46 -8.91 3.17 -2.88
N LEU A 47 -8.80 3.69 -4.10
CA LEU A 47 -8.37 5.06 -4.35
C LEU A 47 -9.36 6.08 -3.75
N ASP A 48 -10.67 5.83 -3.89
CA ASP A 48 -11.70 6.67 -3.30
C ASP A 48 -11.57 6.72 -1.77
N ALA A 49 -11.39 5.56 -1.11
CA ALA A 49 -11.20 5.49 0.33
C ALA A 49 -9.94 6.24 0.80
N LEU A 50 -8.82 6.14 0.05
CA LEU A 50 -7.62 6.91 0.34
C LEU A 50 -7.83 8.42 0.18
N SER A 51 -8.53 8.84 -0.86
CA SER A 51 -8.83 10.26 -1.09
C SER A 51 -9.74 10.81 0.01
N GLU A 52 -10.79 10.09 0.37
CA GLU A 52 -11.77 10.54 1.36
C GLU A 52 -11.23 10.55 2.80
N GLN A 53 -10.54 9.48 3.21
CA GLN A 53 -10.10 9.32 4.60
C GLN A 53 -8.71 9.93 4.85
N CYS A 54 -7.81 9.79 3.87
CA CYS A 54 -6.41 10.18 4.01
C CYS A 54 -6.07 11.47 3.26
N GLN A 55 -7.01 12.07 2.50
CA GLN A 55 -6.73 13.18 1.57
C GLN A 55 -5.62 12.86 0.57
N PHE A 56 -5.56 11.60 0.14
CA PHE A 56 -4.57 11.16 -0.83
C PHE A 56 -4.79 11.79 -2.21
N SER A 57 -3.70 12.24 -2.83
CA SER A 57 -3.66 12.74 -4.21
C SER A 57 -2.53 12.08 -4.98
N GLU A 58 -2.85 11.37 -6.06
CA GLU A 58 -1.84 10.70 -6.91
C GLU A 58 -0.90 11.70 -7.58
N ASP A 59 -1.30 12.96 -7.75
CA ASP A 59 -0.47 14.00 -8.38
C ASP A 59 0.63 14.48 -7.41
N GLU A 60 0.30 14.64 -6.13
CA GLU A 60 1.19 15.26 -5.13
C GLU A 60 1.94 14.23 -4.27
N GLN A 61 1.40 13.00 -4.18
CA GLN A 61 1.85 12.02 -3.21
C GLN A 61 2.13 10.67 -3.85
N LEU A 62 2.89 9.85 -3.14
CA LEU A 62 3.18 8.48 -3.50
C LEU A 62 2.61 7.54 -2.45
N LEU A 63 2.04 6.44 -2.92
CA LEU A 63 1.65 5.32 -2.09
C LEU A 63 2.77 4.27 -2.16
N ARG A 64 3.32 3.88 -1.01
CA ARG A 64 4.33 2.84 -0.92
C ARG A 64 3.98 1.79 0.11
N PHE A 65 4.67 0.66 0.04
CA PHE A 65 4.61 -0.40 1.04
C PHE A 65 6.04 -0.85 1.34
N LYS A 66 6.21 -1.51 2.48
CA LYS A 66 7.48 -2.00 2.95
C LYS A 66 7.39 -3.52 3.09
N ILE A 67 8.37 -4.23 2.56
CA ILE A 67 8.52 -5.67 2.77
C ILE A 67 9.87 -5.96 3.39
N LYS A 68 9.91 -6.93 4.30
CA LYS A 68 11.16 -7.45 4.82
C LYS A 68 11.55 -8.69 4.04
N ARG A 69 12.75 -8.69 3.46
CA ARG A 69 13.38 -9.86 2.88
C ARG A 69 14.70 -10.09 3.60
N ASP A 70 14.80 -11.23 4.28
CA ASP A 70 15.93 -11.56 5.14
C ASP A 70 16.21 -10.45 6.19
N GLU A 71 17.39 -9.83 6.12
CA GLU A 71 17.81 -8.72 7.01
C GLU A 71 17.63 -7.34 6.35
N THR A 72 17.12 -7.28 5.13
CA THR A 72 16.94 -6.03 4.38
C THR A 72 15.48 -5.62 4.25
N GLU A 73 15.25 -4.32 4.28
CA GLU A 73 13.94 -3.71 4.06
C GLU A 73 13.89 -3.14 2.65
N GLU A 74 12.90 -3.56 1.87
CA GLU A 74 12.67 -3.06 0.52
C GLU A 74 11.35 -2.28 0.49
N TYR A 75 11.36 -1.14 -0.21
CA TYR A 75 10.17 -0.34 -0.48
C TYR A 75 9.69 -0.57 -1.90
N GLY A 76 8.37 -0.72 -2.06
CA GLY A 76 7.72 -0.73 -3.37
C GLY A 76 6.68 0.38 -3.47
N TYR A 77 6.52 0.93 -4.68
CA TYR A 77 5.57 2.00 -4.96
C TYR A 77 4.37 1.50 -5.77
N ILE A 78 3.20 2.06 -5.48
CA ILE A 78 1.92 1.70 -6.10
C ILE A 78 1.49 2.84 -7.01
N HIS A 79 1.50 2.58 -8.31
CA HIS A 79 1.02 3.51 -9.35
C HIS A 79 -0.14 2.91 -10.17
N CYS A 80 -0.48 1.65 -9.94
CA CYS A 80 -1.59 1.00 -10.61
C CYS A 80 -2.13 -0.19 -9.83
N ARG A 81 -3.32 -0.63 -10.24
CA ARG A 81 -4.03 -1.82 -9.75
C ARG A 81 -3.15 -3.07 -9.64
N TRP A 82 -2.33 -3.35 -10.65
CA TRP A 82 -1.51 -4.56 -10.64
C TRP A 82 -0.41 -4.52 -9.59
N GLN A 83 0.19 -3.35 -9.36
CA GLN A 83 1.18 -3.17 -8.30
C GLN A 83 0.53 -3.29 -6.93
N TRP A 84 -0.68 -2.74 -6.76
CA TRP A 84 -1.46 -2.90 -5.54
C TRP A 84 -1.75 -4.37 -5.22
N TYR A 85 -2.18 -5.15 -6.21
CA TYR A 85 -2.39 -6.59 -6.04
C TYR A 85 -1.11 -7.34 -5.68
N SER A 86 0.01 -7.03 -6.35
CA SER A 86 1.29 -7.62 -6.03
C SER A 86 1.72 -7.30 -4.59
N ALA A 87 1.54 -6.06 -4.14
CA ALA A 87 1.88 -5.63 -2.79
C ALA A 87 1.04 -6.36 -1.73
N LEU A 88 -0.27 -6.43 -1.92
CA LEU A 88 -1.17 -7.21 -1.08
C LEU A 88 -0.76 -8.69 -0.99
N ALA A 89 -0.43 -9.31 -2.13
CA ALA A 89 0.03 -10.70 -2.17
C ALA A 89 1.37 -10.90 -1.45
N MET A 90 2.31 -9.98 -1.61
CA MET A 90 3.63 -10.06 -0.98
C MET A 90 3.55 -9.88 0.54
N MET A 91 2.84 -8.84 1.01
CA MET A 91 2.70 -8.56 2.44
C MET A 91 1.92 -9.66 3.16
N HIS A 92 0.83 -10.15 2.56
CA HIS A 92 0.06 -11.25 3.16
C HIS A 92 0.88 -12.55 3.28
N GLY A 93 1.79 -12.81 2.33
CA GLY A 93 2.66 -13.97 2.39
C GLY A 93 3.82 -13.87 3.39
N ALA A 94 4.07 -12.68 3.95
CA ALA A 94 5.18 -12.41 4.85
C ALA A 94 4.82 -12.55 6.34
N ASP A 95 3.56 -12.88 6.69
CA ASP A 95 3.00 -12.83 8.06
C ASP A 95 3.15 -11.44 8.75
N ASP A 96 3.47 -10.40 7.98
CA ASP A 96 3.56 -9.02 8.43
C ASP A 96 2.18 -8.33 8.35
N GLU A 97 2.04 -7.22 9.09
CA GLU A 97 0.88 -6.33 8.92
C GLU A 97 0.85 -5.76 7.49
N ILE A 98 -0.35 -5.72 6.90
CA ILE A 98 -0.56 -5.06 5.60
C ILE A 98 -0.57 -3.55 5.83
N LEU A 99 0.58 -2.90 5.65
CA LEU A 99 0.78 -1.48 5.87
C LEU A 99 1.18 -0.79 4.56
N PHE A 100 0.41 0.25 4.21
CA PHE A 100 0.77 1.20 3.17
C PHE A 100 1.10 2.56 3.79
N GLU A 101 1.98 3.28 3.13
CA GLU A 101 2.41 4.62 3.52
C GLU A 101 2.10 5.61 2.41
N ILE A 102 1.51 6.74 2.77
CA ILE A 102 1.41 7.91 1.90
C ILE A 102 2.58 8.83 2.25
N VAL A 103 3.40 9.13 1.26
CA VAL A 103 4.57 10.00 1.38
C VAL A 103 4.49 11.10 0.33
N ASP A 104 5.16 12.21 0.62
CA ASP A 104 5.32 13.28 -0.35
C ASP A 104 6.17 12.79 -1.53
N ARG A 105 5.77 13.13 -2.76
CA ARG A 105 6.46 12.70 -3.97
C ARG A 105 7.90 13.19 -4.02
N ASP A 106 8.17 14.41 -3.58
CA ASP A 106 9.51 15.01 -3.58
C ASP A 106 10.43 14.36 -2.53
N THR A 107 9.84 13.77 -1.49
CA THR A 107 10.58 13.09 -0.43
C THR A 107 10.81 11.61 -0.78
N GLY A 108 9.85 10.95 -1.41
CA GLY A 108 9.94 9.53 -1.79
C GLY A 108 10.99 9.23 -2.88
N GLU A 109 11.36 10.21 -3.70
CA GLU A 109 12.44 10.04 -4.70
C GLU A 109 13.83 9.95 -4.04
N ASN A 110 14.05 10.56 -2.87
CA ASN A 110 15.35 10.54 -2.20
C ASN A 110 15.69 9.17 -1.59
N ASP A 111 14.69 8.39 -1.18
CA ASP A 111 14.89 7.03 -0.63
C ASP A 111 15.37 6.01 -1.69
N SER A 112 15.28 6.37 -2.98
CA SER A 112 15.78 5.53 -4.08
C SER A 112 17.26 5.78 -4.44
N ASN A 113 17.91 6.76 -3.80
CA ASN A 113 19.31 7.14 -4.07
C ASN A 113 20.30 6.82 -2.93
N GLU A 114 19.90 6.21 -1.81
CA GLU A 114 20.83 5.81 -0.74
C GLU A 114 21.52 4.45 -0.98
N SER A 115 21.90 4.17 -2.23
CA SER A 115 22.84 3.10 -2.55
C SER A 115 24.03 3.68 -3.30
N GLU A 116 24.93 4.34 -2.58
CA GLU A 116 26.38 4.43 -2.84
C GLU A 116 27.03 5.47 -1.92
N ASP A 117 27.68 5.03 -0.82
CA ASP A 117 29.10 5.34 -0.58
C ASP A 117 29.64 4.47 0.58
N PHE A 118 30.11 3.27 0.27
CA PHE A 118 31.08 2.57 1.14
C PHE A 118 32.46 2.78 0.55
N THR A 119 33.07 3.92 0.87
CA THR A 119 34.54 4.07 0.82
C THR A 119 35.10 3.91 2.22
N LEU A 120 35.71 2.75 2.50
CA LEU A 120 36.87 2.59 3.40
C LEU A 120 37.75 1.44 2.94
#